data_AF-A0A8H9P2C9-F1
#
_entry.id   AF-A0A8H9P2C9-F1
#
_cell.length_a   1.000
_cell.length_b   1.000
_cell.length_c   1.000
_cell.angle_alpha   90.00
_cell.angle_beta   90.00
_cell.angle_gamma   90.00
#
_symmetry.space_group_name_H-M   'P 1'
#
loop_
_entity.id
_entity.type
_entity.pdbx_description
1 polymer ?
#
loop_
_entity_poly.entity_id
_entity_poly.type
_entity_poly.pdbx_seq_one_letter_code
_entity_poly.pdbx_strand_id
1 'polypeptide(L)'
;NGTATRTVTATLTDAGDNPLQSQPVIFTVNGGPAFSGEASGTTDDNGTVTVTLTSIVAGTFTVSGVATDLSLSGSAEVAFMADASTARLIIETSSDTKTANGTDTHPVTLKVEDARGNPLTSVHNVTLSVPADGPLFSSNNAATLST
;
A
#
# COMPACT_ATOMS: atom_id res chain seq x y z
N ASN A 1 -0.94 4.63 7.46
CA ASN A 1 -1.74 5.69 8.13
C ASN A 1 -0.90 6.88 8.61
N GLY A 2 0.32 7.06 8.10
CA GLY A 2 1.23 8.14 8.49
C GLY A 2 1.90 7.98 9.86
N THR A 3 1.54 6.96 10.66
CA THR A 3 2.11 6.73 11.99
C THR A 3 2.73 5.34 12.13
N ALA A 4 2.17 4.33 11.45
CA ALA A 4 2.81 3.02 11.33
C ALA A 4 4.12 3.14 10.55
N THR A 5 5.18 2.58 11.10
CA THR A 5 6.54 2.65 10.56
C THR A 5 6.96 1.34 9.90
N ARG A 6 7.87 1.42 8.93
CA ARG A 6 8.68 0.29 8.46
C ARG A 6 10.16 0.66 8.44
N THR A 7 10.99 -0.28 8.87
CA THR A 7 12.44 -0.11 8.88
C THR A 7 13.05 -0.78 7.65
N VAL A 8 14.02 -0.10 7.04
CA VAL A 8 14.88 -0.65 5.99
C VAL A 8 16.31 -0.63 6.51
N THR A 9 17.01 -1.75 6.33
CA THR A 9 18.40 -1.92 6.72
C THR A 9 19.25 -2.11 5.48
N ALA A 10 20.30 -1.31 5.33
CA ALA A 10 21.39 -1.59 4.41
C ALA A 10 22.54 -2.23 5.17
N THR A 11 23.16 -3.24 4.56
CA THR A 11 24.34 -3.94 5.09
C THR A 11 25.45 -3.86 4.06
N LEU A 12 26.64 -3.43 4.49
CA LEU A 12 27.83 -3.36 3.67
C LEU A 12 28.88 -4.35 4.20
N THR A 13 29.31 -5.26 3.33
CA THR A 13 30.39 -6.19 3.60
C THR A 13 31.41 -6.17 2.48
N ASP A 14 32.64 -6.59 2.77
CA ASP A 14 33.64 -6.89 1.75
C ASP A 14 33.42 -8.29 1.14
N ALA A 15 34.28 -8.69 0.20
CA ALA A 15 34.22 -9.99 -0.47
C ALA A 15 34.48 -11.19 0.47
N GLY A 16 34.98 -10.96 1.68
CA GLY A 16 35.19 -11.96 2.71
C GLY A 16 34.12 -11.95 3.80
N ASP A 17 32.98 -11.28 3.56
CA ASP A 17 31.87 -11.09 4.50
C ASP A 17 32.22 -10.29 5.77
N ASN A 18 33.31 -9.51 5.74
CA ASN A 18 33.64 -8.61 6.86
C ASN A 18 32.81 -7.33 6.78
N PRO A 19 32.25 -6.84 7.91
CA PRO A 19 31.44 -5.63 7.93
C PRO A 19 32.26 -4.38 7.62
N LEU A 20 31.72 -3.51 6.77
CA LEU A 20 32.31 -2.22 6.43
C LEU A 20 31.68 -1.12 7.29
N GLN A 21 32.32 -0.81 8.41
CA GLN A 21 31.92 0.25 9.34
C GLN A 21 32.24 1.66 8.79
N SER A 22 31.55 2.67 9.33
CA SER A 22 31.83 4.10 9.12
C SER A 22 31.64 4.56 7.67
N GLN A 23 30.82 3.84 6.90
CA GLN A 23 30.53 4.17 5.51
C GLN A 23 29.24 5.02 5.43
N PRO A 24 29.28 6.22 4.83
CA PRO A 24 28.08 7.02 4.64
C PRO A 24 27.17 6.39 3.57
N VAL A 25 25.87 6.30 3.89
CA VAL A 25 24.82 5.78 3.00
C VAL A 25 23.68 6.78 2.90
N ILE A 26 23.27 7.08 1.66
CA ILE A 26 22.11 7.91 1.36
C ILE A 26 20.99 7.03 0.82
N PHE A 27 19.79 7.22 1.35
CA PHE A 27 18.59 6.50 0.95
C PHE A 27 17.63 7.39 0.15
N THR A 28 16.91 6.75 -0.77
CA THR A 28 15.82 7.35 -1.55
C THR A 28 14.65 6.38 -1.61
N VAL A 29 13.43 6.89 -1.78
CA VAL A 29 12.22 6.08 -1.97
C VAL A 29 11.39 6.66 -3.09
N ASN A 30 10.76 5.81 -3.90
CA ASN A 30 9.95 6.25 -5.05
C ASN A 30 8.53 6.65 -4.64
N GLY A 31 8.29 7.95 -4.44
CA GLY A 31 6.96 8.47 -4.13
C GLY A 31 6.37 7.88 -2.84
N GLY A 32 5.08 8.10 -2.59
CA GLY A 32 4.30 7.47 -1.51
C GLY A 32 4.86 7.65 -0.09
N PRO A 33 5.72 6.73 0.41
CA PRO A 33 6.36 6.85 1.72
C PRO A 33 7.28 8.07 1.88
N ALA A 34 7.47 8.46 3.13
CA ALA A 34 8.44 9.45 3.56
C ALA A 34 9.32 8.90 4.69
N PHE A 35 10.58 9.33 4.75
CA PHE A 35 11.48 9.00 5.85
C PHE A 35 11.01 9.66 7.14
N SER A 36 10.91 8.86 8.21
CA SER A 36 10.62 9.31 9.56
C SER A 36 11.94 9.58 10.28
N GLY A 37 12.55 10.72 9.95
CA GLY A 37 13.89 11.10 10.41
C GLY A 37 14.82 11.39 9.23
N GLU A 38 16.09 11.07 9.40
CA GLU A 38 17.10 11.25 8.35
C GLU A 38 16.95 10.19 7.25
N ALA A 39 17.16 10.61 6.00
CA ALA A 39 17.22 9.74 4.82
C ALA A 39 18.65 9.25 4.55
N SER A 40 19.54 9.36 5.53
CA SER A 40 20.95 9.04 5.43
C SER A 40 21.46 8.57 6.78
N GLY A 41 22.60 7.90 6.77
CA GLY A 41 23.30 7.54 7.99
C GLY A 41 24.67 6.95 7.66
N THR A 42 25.34 6.48 8.70
CA THR A 42 26.66 5.86 8.58
C THR A 42 26.56 4.44 9.12
N THR A 43 27.22 3.47 8.47
CA THR A 43 27.22 2.08 8.94
C THR A 43 27.89 1.93 10.31
N ASP A 44 27.28 1.12 11.17
CA ASP A 44 27.76 0.77 12.50
C ASP A 44 28.87 -0.29 12.46
N ASP A 45 29.30 -0.78 13.64
CA ASP A 45 30.33 -1.82 13.80
C ASP A 45 29.96 -3.13 13.08
N ASN A 46 28.68 -3.36 12.77
CA ASN A 46 28.19 -4.52 12.03
C ASN A 46 28.06 -4.23 10.52
N GLY A 47 28.52 -3.07 10.05
CA GLY A 47 28.38 -2.66 8.65
C GLY A 47 26.94 -2.33 8.28
N THR A 48 26.08 -2.03 9.26
CA THR A 48 24.64 -1.81 9.03
C THR A 48 24.23 -0.37 9.28
N VAL A 49 23.26 0.10 8.50
CA VAL A 49 22.59 1.39 8.72
C VAL A 49 21.11 1.25 8.41
N THR A 50 20.28 1.83 9.28
CA THR A 50 18.83 1.71 9.21
C THR A 50 18.16 3.05 8.98
N VAL A 51 17.12 3.06 8.16
CA VAL A 51 16.19 4.18 8.01
C VAL A 51 14.78 3.72 8.27
N THR A 52 13.93 4.64 8.72
CA THR A 52 12.53 4.34 9.02
C THR A 52 11.64 5.12 8.06
N LEU A 53 10.61 4.49 7.53
CA LEU A 53 9.61 5.09 6.64
C LEU A 53 8.22 5.06 7.27
N THR A 54 7.42 6.07 6.95
CA THR A 54 5.97 6.07 7.16
C THR A 54 5.27 6.31 5.83
N SER A 55 4.01 5.89 5.72
CA SER A 55 3.22 6.19 4.53
C SER A 55 1.74 6.43 4.84
N ILE A 56 1.15 7.39 4.12
CA ILE A 56 -0.29 7.59 4.02
C ILE A 56 -0.90 6.94 2.77
N VAL A 57 -0.05 6.47 1.84
CA VAL A 57 -0.43 5.80 0.60
C VAL A 57 -0.16 4.30 0.72
N ALA A 58 -1.15 3.47 0.42
CA ALA A 58 -0.97 2.02 0.33
C ALA A 58 -0.32 1.66 -1.01
N GLY A 59 0.54 0.65 -1.00
CA GLY A 59 1.26 0.18 -2.19
C GLY A 59 2.62 -0.41 -1.85
N THR A 60 3.29 -0.87 -2.91
CA THR A 60 4.67 -1.34 -2.86
C THR A 60 5.58 -0.26 -3.44
N PHE A 61 6.66 0.03 -2.73
CA PHE A 61 7.61 1.08 -3.06
C PHE A 61 9.04 0.51 -2.99
N THR A 62 9.91 0.99 -3.86
CA THR A 62 11.33 0.67 -3.89
C THR A 62 12.10 1.72 -3.09
N VAL A 63 12.86 1.25 -2.11
CA VAL A 63 13.86 2.04 -1.38
C VAL A 63 15.23 1.69 -1.95
N SER A 64 16.00 2.70 -2.33
CA SER A 64 17.36 2.55 -2.84
C SER A 64 18.35 3.17 -1.87
N GLY A 65 19.46 2.48 -1.60
CA GLY A 65 20.58 2.97 -0.80
C GLY A 65 21.85 3.11 -1.64
N VAL A 66 22.63 4.15 -1.40
CA VAL A 66 23.93 4.40 -2.07
C VAL A 66 24.99 4.69 -1.01
N ALA A 67 26.02 3.85 -0.94
CA ALA A 67 27.22 4.11 -0.15
C ALA A 67 28.14 5.06 -0.95
N THR A 68 28.15 6.34 -0.62
CA THR A 68 28.71 7.39 -1.48
C THR A 68 30.20 7.24 -1.73
N ASP A 69 30.94 6.80 -0.71
CA ASP A 69 32.40 6.74 -0.75
C ASP A 69 32.90 5.49 -1.48
N LEU A 70 32.05 4.48 -1.60
CA LEU A 70 32.36 3.20 -2.26
C LEU A 70 31.71 3.10 -3.65
N SER A 71 30.83 4.03 -4.01
CA SER A 71 30.00 3.94 -5.23
C SER A 71 29.21 2.62 -5.33
N LEU A 72 28.83 2.04 -4.19
CA LEU A 72 28.00 0.85 -4.11
C LEU A 72 26.53 1.26 -3.95
N SER A 73 25.62 0.51 -4.56
CA SER A 73 24.19 0.74 -4.42
C SER A 73 23.41 -0.57 -4.31
N GLY A 74 22.23 -0.48 -3.73
CA GLY A 74 21.30 -1.59 -3.59
C GLY A 74 19.87 -1.06 -3.43
N SER A 75 18.90 -1.95 -3.57
CA SER A 75 17.49 -1.60 -3.38
C SER A 75 16.70 -2.73 -2.75
N ALA A 76 15.59 -2.37 -2.11
CA ALA A 76 14.64 -3.29 -1.49
C ALA A 76 13.21 -2.76 -1.67
N GLU A 77 12.24 -3.66 -1.67
CA GLU A 77 10.82 -3.29 -1.69
C GLU A 77 10.25 -3.17 -0.28
N VAL A 78 9.40 -2.17 -0.08
CA VAL A 78 8.63 -1.94 1.13
C VAL A 78 7.15 -1.84 0.76
N ALA A 79 6.31 -2.61 1.44
CA ALA A 79 4.86 -2.58 1.25
C ALA A 79 4.15 -1.92 2.43
N PHE A 80 3.21 -1.03 2.13
CA PHE A 80 2.25 -0.45 3.05
C PHE A 80 0.83 -0.83 2.63
N MET A 81 -0.02 -1.18 3.58
CA MET A 81 -1.43 -1.53 3.33
C MET A 81 -2.36 -0.41 3.76
N ALA A 82 -3.56 -0.39 3.20
CA ALA A 82 -4.64 0.50 3.62
C ALA A 82 -5.01 0.28 5.10
N ASP A 83 -5.43 1.33 5.79
CA ASP A 83 -5.78 1.25 7.22
C ASP A 83 -7.19 0.69 7.41
N ALA A 84 -7.27 -0.62 7.64
CA ALA A 84 -8.52 -1.34 7.81
C ALA A 84 -9.38 -0.85 9.00
N SER A 85 -8.78 -0.23 10.01
CA SER A 85 -9.54 0.31 11.15
C SER A 85 -10.41 1.51 10.77
N THR A 86 -10.11 2.16 9.64
CA THR A 86 -10.82 3.34 9.12
C THR A 86 -11.53 3.06 7.80
N ALA A 87 -11.67 1.78 7.45
CA ALA A 87 -12.28 1.37 6.20
C ALA A 87 -13.76 1.78 6.10
N ARG A 88 -14.17 2.16 4.90
CA ARG A 88 -15.56 2.43 4.53
C ARG A 88 -15.92 1.68 3.26
N LEU A 89 -17.17 1.22 3.19
CA LEU A 89 -17.77 0.70 1.96
C LEU A 89 -18.51 1.85 1.25
N ILE A 90 -18.17 2.06 -0.02
CA ILE A 90 -18.81 3.02 -0.91
C ILE A 90 -19.62 2.23 -1.94
N ILE A 91 -20.89 2.62 -2.10
CA ILE A 91 -21.83 2.02 -3.05
C ILE A 91 -22.24 3.11 -4.03
N GLU A 92 -21.95 2.89 -5.30
CA GLU A 92 -22.29 3.80 -6.39
C GLU A 92 -23.19 3.10 -7.40
N THR A 93 -24.13 3.85 -7.96
CA THR A 93 -25.00 3.39 -9.05
C THR A 93 -25.24 4.54 -10.02
N SER A 94 -25.75 4.24 -11.21
CA SER A 94 -26.11 5.26 -12.17
C SER A 94 -27.32 6.07 -11.69
N SER A 95 -27.32 7.38 -11.95
CA SER A 95 -28.39 8.30 -11.51
C SER A 95 -29.57 8.38 -12.47
N ASP A 96 -29.53 7.62 -13.57
CA ASP A 96 -30.61 7.61 -14.55
C ASP A 96 -31.83 6.85 -14.02
N THR A 97 -32.99 7.07 -14.63
CA THR A 97 -34.19 6.30 -14.33
C THR A 97 -34.34 5.20 -15.38
N LYS A 98 -34.59 3.97 -14.94
CA LYS A 98 -34.89 2.83 -15.81
C LYS A 98 -36.36 2.43 -15.75
N THR A 99 -36.84 1.77 -16.80
CA THR A 99 -38.22 1.28 -16.84
C THR A 99 -38.33 0.05 -15.96
N ALA A 100 -39.36 -0.04 -15.12
CA ALA A 100 -39.64 -1.24 -14.32
C ALA A 100 -40.25 -2.37 -15.17
N ASN A 101 -39.57 -2.77 -16.24
CA ASN A 101 -40.00 -3.79 -17.20
C ASN A 101 -39.44 -5.20 -16.89
N GLY A 102 -38.68 -5.34 -15.81
CA GLY A 102 -38.04 -6.61 -15.42
C GLY A 102 -36.81 -6.99 -16.26
N THR A 103 -36.41 -6.16 -17.21
CA THR A 103 -35.24 -6.41 -18.08
C THR A 103 -34.20 -5.29 -18.02
N ASP A 104 -34.60 -4.06 -17.69
CA ASP A 104 -33.67 -2.96 -17.51
C ASP A 104 -32.86 -3.16 -16.23
N THR A 105 -31.56 -2.87 -16.29
CA THR A 105 -30.62 -3.05 -15.17
C THR A 105 -29.92 -1.75 -14.80
N HIS A 106 -29.64 -1.59 -13.50
CA HIS A 106 -28.71 -0.59 -12.99
C HIS A 106 -27.36 -1.23 -12.65
N PRO A 107 -26.22 -0.64 -13.09
CA PRO A 107 -24.93 -1.03 -12.56
C PRO A 107 -24.81 -0.62 -11.09
N VAL A 108 -24.25 -1.49 -10.27
CA VAL A 108 -23.86 -1.19 -8.88
C VAL A 108 -22.37 -1.47 -8.76
N THR A 109 -21.61 -0.46 -8.34
CA THR A 109 -20.17 -0.55 -8.10
C THR A 109 -19.93 -0.46 -6.60
N LEU A 110 -19.07 -1.34 -6.09
CA LEU A 110 -18.61 -1.32 -4.71
C LEU A 110 -17.12 -0.98 -4.66
N LYS A 111 -16.76 -0.06 -3.76
CA LYS A 111 -15.38 0.24 -3.41
C LYS A 111 -15.20 0.14 -1.91
N VAL A 112 -14.13 -0.50 -1.46
CA VAL A 112 -13.74 -0.49 -0.06
C VAL A 112 -12.39 0.18 0.05
N GLU A 113 -12.35 1.28 0.80
CA GLU A 113 -11.16 2.11 0.96
C GLU A 113 -11.03 2.61 2.40
N ASP A 114 -9.80 2.93 2.82
CA ASP A 114 -9.56 3.55 4.13
C ASP A 114 -9.97 5.04 4.15
N ALA A 115 -9.84 5.69 5.31
CA ALA A 115 -10.19 7.11 5.43
C ALA A 115 -9.45 8.03 4.45
N ARG A 116 -8.29 7.60 3.93
CA ARG A 116 -7.43 8.33 3.01
C ARG A 116 -7.64 7.94 1.54
N GLY A 117 -8.60 7.08 1.25
CA GLY A 117 -8.92 6.65 -0.11
C GLY A 117 -8.00 5.53 -0.64
N ASN A 118 -7.21 4.89 0.22
CA ASN A 118 -6.43 3.73 -0.19
C ASN A 118 -7.33 2.51 -0.34
N PRO A 119 -7.35 1.82 -1.49
CA PRO A 119 -8.14 0.61 -1.68
C PRO A 119 -7.72 -0.50 -0.71
N LEU A 120 -8.70 -1.18 -0.11
CA LEU A 120 -8.46 -2.37 0.70
C LEU A 120 -8.46 -3.61 -0.20
N THR A 121 -7.27 -4.08 -0.55
CA THR A 121 -7.09 -5.31 -1.34
C THR A 121 -7.27 -6.61 -0.53
N SER A 122 -7.35 -6.52 0.80
CA SER A 122 -7.53 -7.67 1.69
C SER A 122 -8.99 -8.04 1.95
N VAL A 123 -9.95 -7.33 1.36
CA VAL A 123 -11.38 -7.63 1.52
C VAL A 123 -11.79 -8.65 0.47
N HIS A 124 -12.12 -9.85 0.92
CA HIS A 124 -12.39 -10.98 0.02
C HIS A 124 -13.90 -11.25 -0.17
N ASN A 125 -14.76 -10.71 0.70
CA ASN A 125 -16.19 -10.94 0.66
C ASN A 125 -16.97 -9.66 0.99
N VAL A 126 -17.89 -9.28 0.10
CA VAL A 126 -18.92 -8.27 0.36
C VAL A 126 -20.26 -8.88 -0.05
N THR A 127 -21.23 -8.86 0.86
CA THR A 127 -22.58 -9.38 0.59
C THR A 127 -23.53 -8.21 0.37
N LEU A 128 -24.26 -8.24 -0.75
CA LEU A 128 -25.38 -7.34 -0.99
C LEU A 128 -26.70 -8.09 -0.78
N SER A 129 -27.68 -7.38 -0.23
CA SER A 129 -29.05 -7.87 -0.07
C SER A 129 -30.04 -6.84 -0.57
N VAL A 130 -31.11 -7.32 -1.20
CA VAL A 130 -32.29 -6.54 -1.59
C VAL A 130 -33.48 -7.03 -0.76
N PRO A 131 -34.50 -6.19 -0.52
CA PRO A 131 -35.74 -6.64 0.09
C PRO A 131 -36.39 -7.79 -0.71
N ALA A 132 -37.19 -8.63 -0.05
CA ALA A 132 -37.82 -9.80 -0.67
C ALA A 132 -38.70 -9.45 -1.88
N ASP A 133 -39.35 -8.27 -1.86
CA ASP A 133 -40.17 -7.75 -2.95
C ASP A 133 -39.41 -6.74 -3.84
N GLY A 134 -38.08 -6.72 -3.73
CA GLY A 134 -37.19 -5.77 -4.41
C GLY A 134 -36.66 -6.25 -5.76
N PRO A 135 -35.85 -5.41 -6.45
CA PRO A 135 -35.21 -5.78 -7.71
C PRO A 135 -34.23 -6.95 -7.52
N LEU A 136 -34.08 -7.80 -8.54
CA LEU A 136 -33.17 -8.94 -8.52
C LEU A 136 -31.77 -8.55 -9.01
N PHE A 137 -30.72 -9.22 -8.51
CA PHE A 137 -29.39 -9.13 -9.10
C PHE A 137 -29.35 -9.92 -10.43
N SER A 138 -28.79 -9.30 -11.47
CA SER A 138 -28.75 -9.88 -12.83
C SER A 138 -27.77 -11.06 -12.98
N SER A 139 -26.85 -11.26 -12.02
CA SER A 139 -26.01 -12.47 -11.87
C SER A 139 -25.45 -12.55 -10.45
N ASN A 140 -25.07 -13.76 -10.00
CA ASN A 140 -24.46 -14.13 -8.71
C ASN A 140 -24.41 -13.02 -7.63
N ASN A 141 -25.07 -13.22 -6.50
CA ASN A 141 -25.04 -12.35 -5.30
C ASN A 141 -23.62 -12.06 -4.71
N ALA A 142 -22.55 -12.48 -5.39
CA ALA A 142 -21.19 -12.04 -5.14
C ALA A 142 -20.93 -10.74 -5.93
N ALA A 143 -21.01 -9.60 -5.24
CA ALA A 143 -20.50 -8.36 -5.81
C ALA A 143 -18.97 -8.49 -5.93
N THR A 144 -18.44 -8.33 -7.14
CA THR A 144 -16.99 -8.24 -7.33
C THR A 144 -16.52 -6.91 -6.77
N LEU A 145 -15.71 -6.96 -5.71
CA LEU A 145 -15.02 -5.78 -5.21
C LEU A 145 -14.05 -5.29 -6.29
N SER A 146 -14.23 -4.06 -6.78
CA SER A 146 -13.21 -3.44 -7.61
C SER A 146 -12.12 -2.93 -6.67
N THR A 147 -10.99 -3.63 -6.64
CA THR A 147 -9.77 -3.21 -5.95
C THR A 147 -8.98 -2.21 -6.79
#